data_AF-A0AA90SUX5-F1
#
_entry.id   AF-A0AA90SUX5-F1
#
_cell.length_a   1.000
_cell.length_b   1.000
_cell.length_c   1.000
_cell.angle_alpha   90.00
_cell.angle_beta   90.00
_cell.angle_gamma   90.00
#
_symmetry.space_group_name_H-M   'P 1'
#
loop_
_entity.id
_entity.type
_entity.pdbx_description
1 polymer ?
#
loop_
_entity_poly.entity_id
_entity_poly.type
_entity_poly.pdbx_seq_one_letter_code
_entity_poly.pdbx_strand_id
1 'polypeptide(L)'
;MLLDRSDADALLRALGANERLLRHLQLVGEAADELMNAYTGLEVRFDASLIELGVAVHDAGKITYPEELDGPGSRHEPEGQAMMLANGVATTSYTEPLLRSVSAQTV
;
A
#
# COMPACT_ATOMS: atom_id res chain seq x y z
N MET A 1 2.99 -6.09 11.37
CA MET A 1 3.50 -4.90 10.67
C MET A 1 3.88 -5.38 9.29
N LEU A 2 3.29 -4.81 8.23
CA LEU A 2 3.53 -5.29 6.87
C LEU A 2 4.93 -4.89 6.42
N LEU A 3 5.76 -5.86 6.04
CA LEU A 3 7.11 -5.62 5.52
C LEU A 3 7.14 -5.76 4.00
N ASP A 4 6.32 -6.65 3.45
CA ASP A 4 6.25 -6.91 2.01
C ASP A 4 4.83 -7.36 1.58
N ARG A 5 4.69 -7.73 0.30
CA ARG A 5 3.42 -8.21 -0.28
C ARG A 5 2.99 -9.58 0.28
N SER A 6 3.91 -10.41 0.75
CA SER A 6 3.58 -11.72 1.34
C SER A 6 2.94 -11.54 2.71
N ASP A 7 3.44 -10.61 3.53
CA ASP A 7 2.78 -10.22 4.78
C ASP A 7 1.36 -9.69 4.52
N ALA A 8 1.19 -8.89 3.45
CA ALA A 8 -0.11 -8.35 3.07
C ALA A 8 -1.08 -9.45 2.62
N ASP A 9 -0.66 -10.38 1.74
CA ASP A 9 -1.48 -11.53 1.33
C ASP A 9 -1.90 -12.38 2.54
N ALA A 10 -0.96 -12.68 3.44
CA ALA A 10 -1.24 -13.45 4.65
C ALA A 10 -2.28 -12.75 5.55
N LEU A 11 -2.14 -11.43 5.76
CA LEU A 11 -3.11 -10.64 6.52
C LEU A 11 -4.49 -10.65 5.86
N LEU A 12 -4.58 -10.41 4.56
CA LEU A 12 -5.85 -10.36 3.84
C LEU A 12 -6.56 -11.71 3.83
N ARG A 13 -5.82 -12.81 3.68
CA ARG A 13 -6.37 -14.17 3.85
C ARG A 13 -6.92 -14.39 5.25
N ALA A 14 -6.20 -13.96 6.28
CA ALA A 14 -6.65 -14.05 7.67
C ALA A 14 -7.90 -13.21 7.94
N LEU A 15 -8.06 -12.09 7.23
CA LEU A 15 -9.23 -11.20 7.31
C LEU A 15 -10.43 -11.69 6.47
N GLY A 16 -10.28 -12.77 5.70
CA GLY A 16 -11.37 -13.36 4.93
C GLY A 16 -11.49 -12.84 3.50
N ALA A 17 -10.41 -12.32 2.91
CA ALA A 17 -10.38 -12.00 1.49
C ALA A 17 -10.69 -13.22 0.62
N ASN A 18 -11.60 -13.04 -0.33
CA ASN A 18 -11.91 -14.07 -1.30
C ASN A 18 -10.81 -14.16 -2.38
N GLU A 19 -10.74 -15.30 -3.06
CA GLU A 19 -9.71 -15.57 -4.09
C GLU A 19 -9.74 -14.57 -5.26
N ARG A 20 -10.90 -13.99 -5.58
CA ARG A 20 -11.01 -12.97 -6.63
C ARG A 20 -10.31 -11.68 -6.23
N LEU A 21 -10.52 -11.21 -5.01
CA LEU A 21 -9.86 -10.01 -4.46
C LEU A 21 -8.35 -10.22 -4.40
N LEU A 22 -7.90 -11.38 -3.90
CA LEU A 22 -6.47 -11.70 -3.83
C LEU A 22 -5.84 -11.73 -5.23
N ARG A 23 -6.53 -12.34 -6.22
CA ARG A 23 -6.06 -12.34 -7.61
C ARG A 23 -6.04 -10.93 -8.21
N HIS A 24 -7.01 -10.09 -7.89
CA HIS A 24 -7.04 -8.70 -8.33
C HIS A 24 -5.82 -7.93 -7.79
N LEU A 25 -5.56 -8.01 -6.49
CA LEU A 25 -4.42 -7.36 -5.85
C LEU A 25 -3.08 -7.86 -6.41
N GLN A 26 -2.96 -9.15 -6.70
CA GLN A 26 -1.80 -9.71 -7.38
C GLN A 26 -1.58 -9.06 -8.77
N LEU A 27 -2.62 -9.01 -9.60
CA LEU A 27 -2.54 -8.43 -10.95
C LEU A 27 -2.20 -6.93 -10.92
N VAL A 28 -2.74 -6.18 -9.96
CA VAL A 28 -2.39 -4.77 -9.77
C VAL A 28 -0.95 -4.63 -9.28
N GLY A 29 -0.47 -5.54 -8.42
CA GLY A 29 0.93 -5.62 -8.02
C GLY A 29 1.87 -5.84 -9.21
N GLU A 30 1.56 -6.78 -10.10
CA GLU A 30 2.31 -7.01 -11.34
C GLU A 30 2.33 -5.76 -12.23
N ALA A 31 1.20 -5.06 -12.36
CA ALA A 31 1.14 -3.79 -13.10
C ALA A 31 1.98 -2.68 -12.44
N ALA A 32 2.00 -2.64 -11.10
CA ALA A 32 2.83 -1.70 -10.36
C ALA A 32 4.32 -1.95 -10.58
N ASP A 33 4.75 -3.21 -10.68
CA ASP A 33 6.14 -3.58 -10.94
C ASP A 33 6.58 -3.08 -12.33
N GLU A 34 5.74 -3.26 -13.35
CA GLU A 34 5.99 -2.72 -14.70
C GLU A 34 6.09 -1.19 -14.72
N LEU A 35 5.19 -0.51 -13.99
CA LEU A 35 5.21 0.95 -13.88
C LEU A 35 6.45 1.44 -13.13
N MET A 36 6.83 0.83 -12.02
CA MET A 36 8.03 1.18 -11.25
C MET A 36 9.30 0.98 -12.08
N ASN A 37 9.37 -0.09 -12.89
CA ASN A 37 10.47 -0.32 -13.82
C ASN A 37 10.54 0.79 -14.88
N ALA A 38 9.41 1.17 -15.48
CA ALA A 38 9.35 2.25 -16.45
C ALA A 38 9.75 3.60 -15.83
N TYR A 39 9.27 3.91 -14.62
CA TYR A 39 9.60 5.13 -13.89
C TYR A 39 11.09 5.19 -13.52
N THR A 40 11.68 4.06 -13.16
CA THR A 40 13.12 3.95 -12.92
C THR A 40 13.92 4.28 -14.19
N GLY A 41 13.49 3.76 -15.34
CA GLY A 41 14.10 4.08 -16.64
C GLY A 41 13.96 5.54 -17.07
N LEU A 42 12.96 6.24 -16.54
CA LEU A 42 12.72 7.68 -16.74
C LEU A 42 13.36 8.55 -15.65
N GLU A 43 14.14 7.96 -14.73
CA GLU A 43 14.76 8.65 -13.58
C GLU A 43 13.74 9.37 -12.66
N VAL A 44 12.49 8.92 -12.65
CA VAL A 44 11.46 9.42 -11.75
C VAL A 44 11.73 8.86 -10.35
N ARG A 45 11.78 9.74 -9.33
CA ARG A 45 11.94 9.34 -7.93
C ARG A 45 10.60 8.99 -7.31
N PHE A 46 10.53 7.85 -6.64
CA PHE A 46 9.35 7.39 -5.90
C PHE A 46 9.78 6.51 -4.72
N ASP A 47 8.86 6.31 -3.78
CA ASP A 47 9.03 5.38 -2.66
C ASP A 47 8.48 4.01 -3.09
N ALA A 48 9.38 3.09 -3.46
CA ALA A 48 9.01 1.76 -3.93
C ALA A 48 8.24 0.96 -2.87
N SER A 49 8.67 1.03 -1.60
CA SER A 49 8.02 0.31 -0.51
C SER A 49 6.60 0.82 -0.26
N LEU A 50 6.39 2.14 -0.35
CA LEU A 50 5.05 2.72 -0.24
C LEU A 50 4.13 2.23 -1.38
N ILE A 51 4.65 2.16 -2.61
CA ILE A 51 3.88 1.65 -3.75
C ILE A 51 3.57 0.17 -3.56
N GLU A 52 4.58 -0.66 -3.28
CA GLU A 52 4.45 -2.11 -3.13
C GLU A 52 3.43 -2.50 -2.05
N LEU A 53 3.51 -1.86 -0.89
CA LEU A 53 2.57 -2.10 0.21
C LEU A 53 1.20 -1.50 -0.10
N GLY A 54 1.17 -0.29 -0.67
CA GLY A 54 -0.07 0.40 -1.04
C GLY A 54 -0.92 -0.43 -1.98
N VAL A 55 -0.36 -0.91 -3.09
CA VAL A 55 -1.10 -1.73 -4.06
C VAL A 55 -1.56 -3.06 -3.48
N ALA A 56 -0.79 -3.63 -2.55
CA ALA A 56 -1.11 -4.91 -1.93
C ALA A 56 -2.33 -4.86 -1.00
N VAL A 57 -2.68 -3.68 -0.46
CA VAL A 57 -3.81 -3.55 0.50
C VAL A 57 -4.86 -2.50 0.11
N HIS A 58 -4.70 -1.80 -1.02
CA HIS A 58 -5.56 -0.66 -1.38
C HIS A 58 -7.06 -0.98 -1.36
N ASP A 59 -7.41 -2.20 -1.75
CA ASP A 59 -8.79 -2.69 -1.87
C ASP A 59 -9.23 -3.57 -0.68
N ALA A 60 -8.51 -3.55 0.45
CA ALA A 60 -8.81 -4.40 1.61
C ALA A 60 -10.25 -4.27 2.11
N GLY A 61 -10.87 -3.08 2.00
CA GLY A 61 -12.27 -2.89 2.40
C GLY A 61 -13.29 -3.66 1.56
N LYS A 62 -12.90 -4.18 0.37
CA LYS A 62 -13.75 -5.04 -0.45
C LYS A 62 -13.95 -6.44 0.16
N ILE A 63 -13.22 -6.76 1.24
CA ILE A 63 -13.56 -7.90 2.11
C ILE A 63 -14.95 -7.69 2.72
N THR A 64 -15.25 -6.48 3.21
CA THR A 64 -16.53 -6.12 3.81
C THR A 64 -17.59 -5.80 2.73
N TYR A 65 -17.17 -5.23 1.60
CA TYR A 65 -18.04 -4.82 0.49
C TYR A 65 -17.68 -5.54 -0.83
N PRO A 66 -17.89 -6.87 -0.90
CA PRO A 66 -17.52 -7.65 -2.08
C PRO A 66 -18.29 -7.24 -3.36
N GLU A 67 -19.45 -6.60 -3.21
CA GLU A 67 -20.22 -6.04 -4.34
C GLU A 67 -19.45 -4.94 -5.11
N GLU A 68 -18.52 -4.25 -4.45
CA GLU A 68 -17.69 -3.19 -5.06
C GLU A 68 -16.46 -3.75 -5.80
N LEU A 69 -16.31 -5.08 -5.90
CA LEU A 69 -15.30 -5.71 -6.77
C LEU A 69 -15.62 -5.48 -8.26
N ASP A 70 -16.89 -5.52 -8.61
CA ASP A 70 -17.38 -5.44 -10.00
C ASP A 70 -18.42 -4.33 -10.21
N GLY A 71 -19.00 -3.82 -9.11
CA GLY A 71 -19.93 -2.72 -9.12
C GLY A 71 -19.28 -1.38 -8.80
N PRO A 72 -19.97 -0.27 -9.09
CA PRO A 72 -19.56 1.03 -8.59
C PRO A 72 -19.67 1.07 -7.06
N GLY A 73 -18.80 1.83 -6.41
CA GLY A 73 -18.84 2.05 -4.97
C GLY A 73 -17.54 2.64 -4.46
N SER A 74 -17.57 3.12 -3.22
CA SER A 74 -16.42 3.69 -2.53
C SER A 74 -16.44 3.41 -1.02
N ARG A 75 -17.34 2.54 -0.55
CA ARG A 75 -17.43 2.21 0.88
C ARG A 75 -16.23 1.39 1.33
N HIS A 76 -15.60 0.65 0.43
CA HIS A 76 -14.36 -0.07 0.69
C HIS A 76 -13.21 0.85 1.08
N GLU A 77 -13.19 2.12 0.68
CA GLU A 77 -12.07 3.03 0.98
C GLU A 77 -11.95 3.34 2.48
N PRO A 78 -12.94 3.96 3.15
CA PRO A 78 -12.85 4.25 4.59
C PRO A 78 -12.86 2.98 5.44
N GLU A 79 -13.57 1.94 5.01
CA GLU A 79 -13.62 0.65 5.71
C GLU A 79 -12.27 -0.08 5.64
N GLY A 80 -11.63 -0.07 4.46
CA GLY A 80 -10.30 -0.62 4.27
C GLY A 80 -9.26 0.09 5.14
N GLN A 81 -9.31 1.42 5.20
CA GLN A 81 -8.45 2.18 6.11
C GLN A 81 -8.67 1.79 7.58
N ALA A 82 -9.93 1.74 8.04
CA ALA A 82 -10.26 1.36 9.41
C ALA A 82 -9.79 -0.06 9.73
N MET A 83 -9.99 -1.00 8.80
CA MET A 83 -9.55 -2.40 8.90
C MET A 83 -8.02 -2.51 9.01
N MET A 84 -7.28 -1.79 8.18
CA MET A 84 -5.81 -1.79 8.21
C MET A 84 -5.27 -1.21 9.54
N LEU A 85 -5.84 -0.09 10.00
CA LEU A 85 -5.48 0.52 11.29
C LEU A 85 -5.77 -0.42 12.47
N ALA A 86 -6.93 -1.07 12.47
CA ALA A 86 -7.30 -2.04 13.50
C ALA A 86 -6.35 -3.25 13.56
N ASN A 87 -5.68 -3.57 12.45
CA ASN A 87 -4.69 -4.63 12.36
C ASN A 87 -3.23 -4.14 12.49
N GLY A 88 -3.03 -2.90 12.96
CA GLY A 88 -1.70 -2.36 13.25
C GLY A 88 -0.87 -2.01 12.01
N VAL A 89 -1.51 -1.85 10.85
CA VAL A 89 -0.88 -1.24 9.68
C VAL A 89 -0.89 0.27 9.89
N ALA A 90 0.21 0.80 10.42
CA ALA A 90 0.32 2.21 10.71
C ALA A 90 0.33 3.03 9.41
N THR A 91 -0.35 4.18 9.43
CA THR A 91 0.07 5.28 8.57
C THR A 91 1.43 5.71 9.08
N THR A 92 2.48 5.60 8.26
CA THR A 92 3.79 6.13 8.63
C THR A 92 3.60 7.55 9.14
N SER A 93 3.77 7.75 10.45
CA SER A 93 4.00 9.07 11.00
C SER A 93 5.37 9.45 10.49
N TYR A 94 5.41 10.17 9.37
CA TYR A 94 6.62 10.77 8.83
C TYR A 94 7.21 11.62 9.96
N THR A 95 8.24 11.11 10.63
CA THR A 95 9.09 11.94 11.48
C THR A 95 10.19 12.40 10.55
N GLU A 96 10.10 13.65 10.08
CA GLU A 96 11.18 14.33 9.36
C GLU A 96 12.54 13.96 9.99
N PRO A 97 13.54 13.50 9.22
CA PRO A 97 14.89 13.48 9.74
C PRO A 97 15.30 14.94 9.92
N LEU A 98 15.35 15.39 11.18
CA LEU A 98 15.92 16.68 11.60
C LEU A 98 17.11 16.99 10.69
N LEU A 99 16.95 18.01 9.83
CA LEU A 99 18.00 18.54 8.99
C LEU A 99 19.25 18.66 9.85
N ARG A 100 20.26 17.82 9.54
CA ARG A 100 21.62 18.02 10.05
C ARG A 100 21.94 19.48 9.77
N SER A 101 22.08 20.26 10.84
CA SER A 101 22.67 21.58 10.78
C SER A 101 24.03 21.43 10.12
N VAL A 102 24.10 21.73 8.83
CA VAL A 102 25.35 21.94 8.12
C VAL A 102 26.02 23.08 8.87
N SER A 103 27.14 22.74 9.50
CA SER A 103 28.03 23.67 10.15
C SER A 103 28.41 24.76 9.15
N ALA A 104 27.82 25.95 9.30
CA ALA A 104 28.28 27.13 8.60
C ALA A 104 29.60 27.57 9.25
N GLN A 105 30.71 27.22 8.60
CA GLN A 105 31.97 27.95 8.71
C GLN A 105 31.74 29.40 8.31
N THR A 106 31.74 30.31 9.28
CA THR A 106 32.13 31.73 9.19
C THR A 106 32.27 32.17 10.66
N VAL A 107 33.40 32.57 11.23
CA VAL A 107 34.44 33.53 10.84
C VAL A 107 35.77 33.09 11.43
#